data_AF-A0A4V1UU12-F1
#
_entry.id   AF-A0A4V1UU12-F1
#
_cell.length_a   1.000
_cell.length_b   1.000
_cell.length_c   1.000
_cell.angle_alpha   90.00
_cell.angle_beta   90.00
_cell.angle_gamma   90.00
#
_symmetry.space_group_name_H-M   'P 1'
#
loop_
_entity.id
_entity.type
_entity.pdbx_description
1 polymer ?
#
loop_
_entity_poly.entity_id
_entity_poly.type
_entity_poly.pdbx_seq_one_letter_code
_entity_poly.pdbx_strand_id
1 'polypeptide(L)'
;MKRPFFLTVALAAIVSPLLMGTGYRMAPVLPEVRNHLESAHKFLDEGDHARAEAHASVVLVREEIKVAVQFEGVDDVDKDYCEEALSKAFETWQDALGGRIVFRRVAADQSGDVLVRFRPDVRMGREAVAGFVNWKRTVRTKGKEVVEASYSANMQLRTRNLNGRPMSIAAMHHEACHELGHVLGLDDQESVGTLMGPLDPERPVRRPSDAESQTVEEVRSEARDLLKQAQEDAREIAAQK
;
A
#
# COMPACT_ATOMS: atom_id res chain seq x y z
N MET A 1 -10.89 68.18 38.67
CA MET A 1 -11.99 67.54 37.92
C MET A 1 -11.41 66.43 37.05
N LYS A 2 -11.65 65.16 37.42
CA LYS A 2 -11.15 63.96 36.72
C LYS A 2 -12.23 63.47 35.75
N ARG A 3 -11.86 63.25 34.47
CA ARG A 3 -12.73 62.70 33.42
C ARG A 3 -12.87 61.17 33.58
N PRO A 4 -14.02 60.56 33.25
CA PRO A 4 -14.18 59.12 33.28
C PRO A 4 -13.65 58.48 31.99
N PHE A 5 -12.99 57.34 32.13
CA PHE A 5 -12.60 56.44 31.04
C PHE A 5 -13.83 55.58 30.65
N PHE A 6 -14.23 55.63 29.38
CA PHE A 6 -15.20 54.69 28.82
C PHE A 6 -14.46 53.42 28.38
N LEU A 7 -14.87 52.26 28.90
CA LEU A 7 -14.40 50.94 28.50
C LEU A 7 -15.30 50.44 27.35
N THR A 8 -14.78 50.39 26.13
CA THR A 8 -15.45 49.79 24.98
C THR A 8 -15.08 48.30 24.93
N VAL A 9 -16.02 47.42 25.23
CA VAL A 9 -15.87 45.97 25.07
C VAL A 9 -16.14 45.64 23.60
N ALA A 10 -15.09 45.35 22.83
CA ALA A 10 -15.22 44.83 21.48
C ALA A 10 -15.57 43.34 21.54
N LEU A 11 -16.77 43.00 21.06
CA LEU A 11 -17.23 41.63 20.88
C LEU A 11 -16.53 41.05 19.64
N ALA A 12 -15.48 40.24 19.84
CA ALA A 12 -14.84 39.50 18.76
C ALA A 12 -15.76 38.35 18.34
N ALA A 13 -16.43 38.49 17.19
CA ALA A 13 -17.12 37.39 16.54
C ALA A 13 -16.06 36.39 16.03
N ILE A 14 -15.93 35.26 16.73
CA ILE A 14 -15.17 34.11 16.24
C ILE A 14 -15.95 33.53 15.06
N VAL A 15 -15.53 33.89 13.85
CA VAL A 15 -15.93 33.20 12.64
C VAL A 15 -15.20 31.86 12.65
N SER A 16 -15.83 30.83 13.20
CA SER A 16 -15.36 29.46 13.01
C SER A 16 -15.50 29.13 11.52
N PRO A 17 -14.41 28.87 10.78
CA PRO A 17 -14.54 28.33 9.44
C PRO A 17 -15.17 26.95 9.57
N LEU A 18 -16.43 26.83 9.14
CA LEU A 18 -16.99 25.54 8.76
C LEU A 18 -16.12 25.01 7.61
N LEU A 19 -15.12 24.19 7.93
CA LEU A 19 -14.55 23.25 7.00
C LEU A 19 -15.68 22.28 6.66
N MET A 20 -16.45 22.61 5.62
CA MET A 20 -17.26 21.63 4.91
C MET A 20 -16.28 20.65 4.29
N GLY A 21 -15.85 19.67 5.10
CA GLY A 21 -15.14 18.51 4.63
C GLY A 21 -16.06 17.82 3.65
N THR A 22 -15.80 17.98 2.36
CA THR A 22 -16.16 16.96 1.38
C THR A 22 -15.56 15.68 1.95
N GLY A 23 -16.41 14.82 2.53
CA GLY A 23 -15.97 13.61 3.19
C GLY A 23 -15.28 12.72 2.17
N TYR A 24 -13.96 12.85 2.06
CA TYR A 24 -13.14 11.96 1.29
C TYR A 24 -13.31 10.59 1.93
N ARG A 25 -14.04 9.71 1.24
CA ARG A 25 -14.23 8.35 1.69
C ARG A 25 -12.95 7.61 1.34
N MET A 26 -12.16 7.31 2.37
CA MET A 26 -10.96 6.50 2.28
C MET A 26 -11.24 5.21 1.51
N ALA A 27 -10.29 4.80 0.67
CA ALA A 27 -10.33 3.48 0.06
C ALA A 27 -10.25 2.39 1.16
N PRO A 28 -10.90 1.24 0.95
CA PRO A 28 -10.77 0.08 1.83
C PRO A 28 -9.30 -0.37 1.99
N VAL A 29 -8.96 -0.78 3.21
CA VAL A 29 -7.65 -1.35 3.57
C VAL A 29 -7.79 -2.84 3.84
N LEU A 30 -6.77 -3.63 3.52
CA LEU A 30 -6.79 -5.06 3.79
C LEU A 30 -6.95 -5.33 5.31
N PRO A 31 -7.82 -6.27 5.72
CA PRO A 31 -8.04 -6.57 7.14
C PRO A 31 -6.75 -6.90 7.91
N GLU A 32 -5.82 -7.64 7.31
CA GLU A 32 -4.57 -7.99 8.01
C GLU A 32 -3.62 -6.78 8.16
N VAL A 33 -3.67 -5.77 7.29
CA VAL A 33 -2.94 -4.50 7.50
C VAL A 33 -3.51 -3.77 8.73
N ARG A 34 -4.83 -3.67 8.85
CA ARG A 34 -5.47 -3.10 10.04
C ARG A 34 -5.10 -3.88 11.31
N ASN A 35 -5.17 -5.20 11.27
CA ASN A 35 -4.81 -6.04 12.42
C ASN A 35 -3.36 -5.82 12.87
N HIS A 36 -2.42 -5.60 11.94
CA HIS A 36 -1.04 -5.28 12.29
C HIS A 36 -0.91 -3.89 12.93
N LEU A 37 -1.60 -2.86 12.42
CA LEU A 37 -1.62 -1.53 13.04
C LEU A 37 -2.23 -1.58 14.46
N GLU A 38 -3.38 -2.23 14.62
CA GLU A 38 -4.03 -2.42 15.93
C GLU A 38 -3.12 -3.16 16.92
N SER A 39 -2.43 -4.20 16.45
CA SER A 39 -1.46 -4.93 17.27
C SER A 39 -0.26 -4.06 17.65
N ALA A 40 0.22 -3.21 16.74
CA ALA A 40 1.32 -2.30 17.00
C ALA A 40 0.96 -1.27 18.08
N HIS A 41 -0.21 -0.63 17.98
CA HIS A 41 -0.75 0.24 19.04
C HIS A 41 -0.83 -0.49 20.38
N LYS A 42 -1.46 -1.66 20.39
CA LYS A 42 -1.62 -2.46 21.61
C LYS A 42 -0.28 -2.77 22.29
N PHE A 43 0.71 -3.22 21.53
CA PHE A 43 2.02 -3.54 22.10
C PHE A 43 2.79 -2.29 22.56
N LEU A 44 2.58 -1.16 21.90
CA LEU A 44 3.14 0.11 22.33
C LEU A 44 2.55 0.53 23.69
N ASP A 45 1.23 0.43 23.85
CA ASP A 45 0.52 0.72 25.10
C ASP A 45 0.95 -0.22 26.26
N GLU A 46 1.27 -1.48 25.94
CA GLU A 46 1.77 -2.47 26.89
C GLU A 46 3.28 -2.32 27.22
N GLY A 47 3.98 -1.38 26.57
CA GLY A 47 5.43 -1.19 26.71
C GLY A 47 6.27 -2.29 26.04
N ASP A 48 5.69 -3.10 25.16
CA ASP A 48 6.37 -4.13 24.36
C ASP A 48 6.82 -3.54 23.01
N HIS A 49 7.76 -2.59 23.07
CA HIS A 49 8.21 -1.81 21.92
C HIS A 49 8.77 -2.66 20.77
N ALA A 50 9.43 -3.79 21.08
CA ALA A 50 9.97 -4.68 20.04
C ALA A 50 8.87 -5.29 19.17
N ARG A 51 7.75 -5.69 19.77
CA ARG A 51 6.61 -6.20 19.02
C ARG A 51 5.85 -5.09 18.29
N ALA A 52 5.72 -3.91 18.90
CA ALA A 52 5.14 -2.76 18.23
C ALA A 52 5.90 -2.41 16.94
N GLU A 53 7.22 -2.32 17.02
CA GLU A 53 8.12 -2.13 15.87
C GLU A 53 7.95 -3.24 14.81
N ALA A 54 7.91 -4.51 15.23
CA ALA A 54 7.74 -5.62 14.30
C ALA A 54 6.42 -5.54 13.51
N HIS A 55 5.32 -5.23 14.19
CA HIS A 55 4.01 -5.09 13.54
C HIS A 55 3.92 -3.85 12.63
N ALA A 56 4.49 -2.72 13.05
CA ALA A 56 4.55 -1.52 12.22
C ALA A 56 5.42 -1.72 10.96
N SER A 57 6.57 -2.40 11.11
CA SER A 57 7.51 -2.62 9.99
C SER A 57 6.95 -3.49 8.86
N VAL A 58 6.13 -4.51 9.18
CA VAL A 58 5.49 -5.36 8.15
C VAL A 58 4.34 -4.66 7.43
N VAL A 59 3.75 -3.61 8.00
CA VAL A 59 2.80 -2.72 7.31
C VAL A 59 3.54 -1.79 6.37
N LEU A 60 4.68 -1.23 6.82
CA LEU A 60 5.44 -0.28 6.02
C LEU A 60 6.01 -0.87 4.75
N VAL A 61 6.30 -2.17 4.70
CA VAL A 61 6.92 -2.86 3.54
C VAL A 61 7.99 -1.96 2.93
N ARG A 62 9.17 -1.92 3.55
CA ARG A 62 10.43 -1.18 3.19
C ARG A 62 10.31 -0.10 2.10
N GLU A 63 10.94 1.07 2.32
CA GLU A 63 10.94 2.15 1.31
C GLU A 63 11.35 1.72 -0.12
N GLU A 64 12.30 0.77 -0.23
CA GLU A 64 12.61 0.07 -1.47
C GLU A 64 12.00 -1.34 -1.46
N ILE A 65 11.06 -1.61 -2.36
CA ILE A 65 10.42 -2.91 -2.58
C ILE A 65 11.13 -3.62 -3.75
N LYS A 66 11.77 -4.75 -3.47
CA LYS A 66 12.47 -5.53 -4.48
C LYS A 66 11.50 -6.41 -5.25
N VAL A 67 11.49 -6.30 -6.57
CA VAL A 67 10.57 -7.02 -7.45
C VAL A 67 11.33 -7.94 -8.40
N ALA A 68 11.10 -9.25 -8.28
CA ALA A 68 11.56 -10.24 -9.24
C ALA A 68 10.45 -10.52 -10.26
N VAL A 69 10.81 -10.69 -11.54
CA VAL A 69 9.84 -10.93 -12.63
C VAL A 69 10.13 -12.27 -13.30
N GLN A 70 9.08 -13.04 -13.54
CA GLN A 70 9.12 -14.33 -14.22
C GLN A 70 8.07 -14.37 -15.33
N PHE A 71 8.44 -14.98 -16.45
CA PHE A 71 7.58 -15.19 -17.62
C PHE A 71 7.36 -16.68 -17.81
N GLU A 72 6.13 -17.14 -17.68
CA GLU A 72 5.80 -18.56 -17.78
C GLU A 72 4.82 -18.79 -18.94
N GLY A 73 5.30 -19.38 -20.02
CA GLY A 73 4.48 -19.60 -21.23
C GLY A 73 4.15 -18.32 -22.01
N VAL A 74 4.86 -17.22 -21.74
CA VAL A 74 4.72 -15.95 -22.47
C VAL A 74 5.73 -15.92 -23.62
N ASP A 75 5.24 -15.61 -24.82
CA ASP A 75 6.06 -15.49 -26.03
C ASP A 75 7.06 -14.32 -25.89
N ASP A 76 8.27 -14.45 -26.45
CA ASP A 76 9.32 -13.43 -26.32
C ASP A 76 8.88 -12.05 -26.80
N VAL A 77 8.06 -12.00 -27.85
CA VAL A 77 7.48 -10.75 -28.38
C VAL A 77 6.55 -10.04 -27.38
N ASP A 78 5.91 -10.80 -26.49
CA ASP A 78 4.96 -10.26 -25.52
C ASP A 78 5.66 -9.87 -24.20
N LYS A 79 6.87 -10.36 -23.94
CA LYS A 79 7.63 -10.04 -22.71
C LYS A 79 7.92 -8.56 -22.61
N ASP A 80 8.35 -7.91 -23.70
CA ASP A 80 8.63 -6.47 -23.69
C ASP A 80 7.40 -5.64 -23.33
N TYR A 81 6.21 -6.04 -23.82
CA TYR A 81 4.95 -5.38 -23.47
C TYR A 81 4.56 -5.56 -22.00
N CYS A 82 4.79 -6.75 -21.45
CA CYS A 82 4.57 -7.02 -20.03
C CYS A 82 5.52 -6.19 -19.16
N GLU A 83 6.79 -6.13 -19.56
CA GLU A 83 7.81 -5.34 -18.86
C GLU A 83 7.49 -3.84 -18.90
N GLU A 84 7.05 -3.33 -20.04
CA GLU A 84 6.61 -1.95 -20.20
C GLU A 84 5.41 -1.64 -19.29
N ALA A 85 4.40 -2.51 -19.30
CA ALA A 85 3.21 -2.36 -18.46
C ALA A 85 3.56 -2.33 -16.96
N LEU A 86 4.43 -3.23 -16.52
CA LEU A 86 4.85 -3.31 -15.11
C LEU A 86 5.69 -2.09 -14.70
N SER A 87 6.63 -1.64 -15.54
CA SER A 87 7.41 -0.43 -15.27
C SER A 87 6.51 0.79 -15.11
N LYS A 88 5.52 0.94 -15.99
CA LYS A 88 4.53 2.02 -15.90
C LYS A 88 3.70 1.92 -14.62
N ALA A 89 3.40 0.71 -14.15
CA ALA A 89 2.66 0.51 -12.92
C ALA A 89 3.48 0.91 -11.68
N PHE A 90 4.78 0.63 -11.68
CA PHE A 90 5.70 1.14 -10.66
C PHE A 90 5.74 2.66 -10.66
N GLU A 91 5.98 3.29 -11.82
CA GLU A 91 5.99 4.75 -11.96
C GLU A 91 4.69 5.37 -11.46
N THR A 92 3.54 4.78 -11.81
CA THR A 92 2.22 5.26 -11.40
C THR A 92 2.08 5.35 -9.88
N TRP A 93 2.44 4.29 -9.15
CA TRP A 93 2.37 4.28 -7.69
C TRP A 93 3.45 5.14 -7.03
N GLN A 94 4.66 5.17 -7.59
CA GLN A 94 5.74 6.02 -7.07
C GLN A 94 5.36 7.49 -7.18
N ASP A 95 4.85 7.93 -8.34
CA ASP A 95 4.41 9.30 -8.57
C ASP A 95 3.21 9.66 -7.68
N ALA A 96 2.22 8.78 -7.59
CA ALA A 96 1.05 8.97 -6.75
C ALA A 96 1.39 9.13 -5.26
N LEU A 97 2.51 8.57 -4.82
CA LEU A 97 2.98 8.63 -3.43
C LEU A 97 4.17 9.59 -3.23
N GLY A 98 4.48 10.41 -4.22
CA GLY A 98 5.53 11.43 -4.16
C GLY A 98 6.93 10.86 -4.00
N GLY A 99 7.21 9.69 -4.57
CA GLY A 99 8.53 9.02 -4.55
C GLY A 99 8.92 8.43 -3.20
N ARG A 100 8.01 8.37 -2.22
CA ARG A 100 8.26 7.81 -0.88
C ARG A 100 8.34 6.27 -0.85
N ILE A 101 7.97 5.64 -1.95
CA ILE A 101 8.22 4.24 -2.22
C ILE A 101 9.00 4.12 -3.52
N VAL A 102 9.82 3.08 -3.62
CA VAL A 102 10.55 2.75 -4.84
C VAL A 102 10.40 1.26 -5.11
N PHE A 103 9.89 0.90 -6.28
CA PHE A 103 9.92 -0.47 -6.77
C PHE A 103 11.20 -0.67 -7.56
N ARG A 104 12.03 -1.61 -7.11
CA ARG A 104 13.30 -1.91 -7.74
C ARG A 104 13.31 -3.32 -8.29
N ARG A 105 13.55 -3.44 -9.59
CA ARG A 105 13.74 -4.75 -10.22
C ARG A 105 15.03 -5.40 -9.71
N VAL A 106 14.92 -6.68 -9.41
CA VAL A 106 16.03 -7.57 -9.08
C VAL A 106 16.05 -8.75 -10.04
N ALA A 107 17.19 -9.44 -10.11
CA ALA A 107 17.28 -10.63 -10.97
C ALA A 107 16.30 -11.72 -10.51
N ALA A 108 15.81 -12.54 -11.44
CA ALA A 108 14.77 -13.54 -11.17
C ALA A 108 15.20 -14.64 -10.17
N ASP A 109 16.51 -14.84 -9.99
CA ASP A 109 17.12 -15.76 -9.03
C ASP A 109 17.42 -15.12 -7.66
N GLN A 110 17.22 -13.81 -7.53
CA GLN A 110 17.38 -13.09 -6.27
C GLN A 110 16.08 -13.11 -5.46
N SER A 111 16.20 -13.13 -4.13
CA SER A 111 15.05 -12.98 -3.23
C SER A 111 14.48 -11.56 -3.33
N GLY A 112 13.34 -11.41 -4.00
CA GLY A 112 12.53 -10.19 -3.99
C GLY A 112 11.49 -10.20 -2.87
N ASP A 113 11.05 -9.01 -2.46
CA ASP A 113 9.89 -8.84 -1.58
C ASP A 113 8.59 -9.18 -2.34
N VAL A 114 8.57 -8.89 -3.64
CA VAL A 114 7.46 -9.21 -4.55
C VAL A 114 7.99 -10.05 -5.71
N LEU A 115 7.32 -11.16 -6.00
CA LEU A 115 7.55 -11.95 -7.20
C LEU A 115 6.37 -11.80 -8.15
N VAL A 116 6.62 -11.29 -9.35
CA VAL A 116 5.64 -11.11 -10.41
C VAL A 116 5.77 -12.23 -11.43
N ARG A 117 4.68 -12.90 -11.74
CA ARG A 117 4.60 -13.95 -12.77
C ARG A 117 3.61 -13.55 -13.85
N PHE A 118 4.12 -13.33 -15.05
CA PHE A 118 3.28 -13.20 -16.22
C PHE A 118 2.96 -14.57 -16.82
N ARG A 119 1.68 -14.81 -17.13
CA ARG A 119 1.18 -16.06 -17.71
C ARG A 119 0.11 -15.76 -18.78
N PRO A 120 -0.05 -16.56 -19.83
CA PRO A 120 -1.17 -16.41 -20.76
C PRO A 120 -2.54 -16.54 -20.09
N ASP A 121 -2.64 -17.39 -19.08
CA ASP A 121 -3.87 -17.70 -18.35
C ASP A 121 -3.56 -17.74 -16.85
N VAL A 122 -4.34 -16.99 -16.08
CA VAL A 122 -4.25 -16.92 -14.61
C VAL A 122 -5.59 -17.34 -14.05
N ARG A 123 -5.56 -18.26 -13.09
CA ARG A 123 -6.78 -18.82 -12.49
C ARG A 123 -6.75 -18.80 -10.98
N MET A 124 -7.88 -18.42 -10.40
CA MET A 124 -8.19 -18.59 -8.98
C MET A 124 -9.19 -19.74 -8.84
N GLY A 125 -8.69 -20.93 -8.50
CA GLY A 125 -9.49 -22.15 -8.54
C GLY A 125 -9.91 -22.51 -9.97
N ARG A 126 -11.20 -22.44 -10.26
CA ARG A 126 -11.76 -22.73 -11.61
C ARG A 126 -12.04 -21.46 -12.42
N GLU A 127 -11.88 -20.29 -11.81
CA GLU A 127 -12.21 -19.01 -12.41
C GLU A 127 -10.98 -18.39 -13.07
N ALA A 128 -11.14 -17.89 -14.29
CA ALA A 128 -10.12 -17.12 -14.98
C ALA A 128 -10.17 -15.67 -14.49
N VAL A 129 -9.06 -15.20 -13.91
CA VAL A 129 -8.93 -13.84 -13.36
C VAL A 129 -7.95 -13.05 -14.19
N ALA A 130 -7.96 -11.72 -14.04
CA ALA A 130 -6.97 -10.86 -14.68
C ALA A 130 -5.62 -11.05 -14.00
N GLY A 131 -5.51 -10.57 -12.77
CA GLY A 131 -4.41 -10.89 -11.87
C GLY A 131 -4.93 -11.48 -10.57
N PHE A 132 -3.98 -11.87 -9.71
CA PHE A 132 -4.20 -11.92 -8.28
C PHE A 132 -2.86 -11.86 -7.55
N VAL A 133 -2.88 -11.38 -6.31
CA VAL A 133 -1.72 -11.40 -5.43
C VAL A 133 -1.98 -12.25 -4.19
N ASN A 134 -1.06 -13.18 -3.94
CA ASN A 134 -0.92 -13.82 -2.64
C ASN A 134 0.19 -13.11 -1.88
N TRP A 135 -0.15 -12.45 -0.78
CA TRP A 135 0.81 -11.78 0.07
C TRP A 135 0.78 -12.36 1.47
N LYS A 136 1.83 -12.08 2.24
CA LYS A 136 1.98 -12.57 3.60
C LYS A 136 2.76 -11.56 4.42
N ARG A 137 2.16 -11.10 5.52
CA ARG A 137 2.87 -10.38 6.59
C ARG A 137 3.02 -11.34 7.75
N THR A 138 4.18 -11.38 8.38
CA THR A 138 4.46 -12.34 9.44
C THR A 138 5.27 -11.69 10.53
N VAL A 139 4.74 -11.76 11.75
CA VAL A 139 5.46 -11.47 12.98
C VAL A 139 5.44 -12.75 13.82
N ARG A 140 6.62 -13.34 14.08
CA ARG A 140 6.75 -14.48 15.00
C ARG A 140 7.50 -14.08 16.24
N THR A 141 7.08 -14.62 17.37
CA THR A 141 7.66 -14.33 18.67
C THR A 141 7.99 -15.61 19.44
N LYS A 142 9.00 -15.53 20.31
CA LYS A 142 9.37 -16.56 21.28
C LYS A 142 9.38 -15.93 22.68
N GLY A 143 8.30 -16.09 23.42
CA GLY A 143 8.07 -15.23 24.59
C GLY A 143 7.98 -13.77 24.11
N LYS A 144 8.64 -12.82 24.80
CA LYS A 144 8.64 -11.39 24.40
C LYS A 144 9.56 -11.08 23.22
N GLU A 145 10.44 -11.99 22.84
CA GLU A 145 11.39 -11.78 21.75
C GLU A 145 10.70 -11.91 20.39
N VAL A 146 10.91 -10.95 19.50
CA VAL A 146 10.54 -11.05 18.08
C VAL A 146 11.62 -11.84 17.35
N VAL A 147 11.26 -12.97 16.76
CA VAL A 147 12.19 -13.84 16.02
C VAL A 147 12.06 -13.70 14.50
N GLU A 148 10.94 -13.14 14.02
CA GLU A 148 10.70 -12.90 12.60
C GLU A 148 9.74 -11.73 12.43
N ALA A 149 10.08 -10.82 11.52
CA ALA A 149 9.20 -9.78 11.00
C ALA A 149 9.45 -9.71 9.49
N SER A 150 8.52 -10.20 8.67
CA SER A 150 8.74 -10.37 7.24
C SER A 150 7.50 -10.06 6.42
N TYR A 151 7.74 -9.58 5.21
CA TYR A 151 6.74 -9.40 4.17
C TYR A 151 7.18 -10.15 2.90
N SER A 152 6.22 -10.76 2.22
CA SER A 152 6.43 -11.32 0.88
C SER A 152 5.13 -11.28 0.08
N ALA A 153 5.22 -11.04 -1.23
CA ALA A 153 4.08 -11.14 -2.14
C ALA A 153 4.42 -11.91 -3.42
N ASN A 154 3.41 -12.56 -3.96
CA ASN A 154 3.45 -13.33 -5.19
C ASN A 154 2.27 -12.92 -6.06
N MET A 155 2.56 -12.09 -7.05
CA MET A 155 1.63 -11.51 -7.99
C MET A 155 1.62 -12.34 -9.26
N GLN A 156 0.43 -12.72 -9.72
CA GLN A 156 0.25 -13.38 -11.00
C GLN A 156 -0.57 -12.46 -11.89
N LEU A 157 -0.07 -12.23 -13.11
CA LEU A 157 -0.69 -11.34 -14.08
C LEU A 157 -0.93 -12.08 -15.38
N ARG A 158 -2.13 -11.93 -15.96
CA ARG A 158 -2.42 -12.57 -17.25
C ARG A 158 -1.94 -11.71 -18.41
N THR A 159 -1.61 -12.34 -19.53
CA THR A 159 -1.19 -11.64 -20.76
C THR A 159 -2.19 -11.76 -21.90
N ARG A 160 -3.22 -12.60 -21.76
CA ARG A 160 -4.28 -12.78 -22.78
C ARG A 160 -5.66 -12.55 -22.18
N ASN A 161 -6.54 -11.97 -22.99
CA ASN A 161 -7.96 -11.84 -22.70
C ASN A 161 -8.64 -13.21 -22.68
N LEU A 162 -9.86 -13.27 -22.15
CA LEU A 162 -10.65 -14.51 -22.09
C LEU A 162 -10.96 -15.13 -23.47
N ASN A 163 -10.87 -14.33 -24.54
CA ASN A 163 -11.01 -14.80 -25.93
C ASN A 163 -9.68 -15.26 -26.55
N GLY A 164 -8.58 -15.31 -25.79
CA GLY A 164 -7.25 -15.74 -26.21
C GLY A 164 -6.41 -14.67 -26.93
N ARG A 165 -6.98 -13.49 -27.23
CA ARG A 165 -6.21 -12.38 -27.82
C ARG A 165 -5.26 -11.77 -26.78
N PRO A 166 -4.08 -11.27 -27.18
CA PRO A 166 -3.20 -10.53 -26.27
C PRO A 166 -3.96 -9.39 -25.58
N MET A 167 -3.64 -9.15 -24.31
CA MET A 167 -4.09 -7.95 -23.61
C MET A 167 -3.35 -6.73 -24.13
N SER A 168 -4.03 -5.57 -24.12
CA SER A 168 -3.36 -4.31 -24.42
C SER A 168 -2.40 -3.95 -23.28
N ILE A 169 -1.33 -3.21 -23.59
CA ILE A 169 -0.39 -2.68 -22.59
C ILE A 169 -1.15 -1.88 -21.51
N ALA A 170 -2.16 -1.12 -21.90
CA ALA A 170 -2.97 -0.34 -20.97
C ALA A 170 -3.80 -1.22 -20.01
N ALA A 171 -4.32 -2.36 -20.49
CA ALA A 171 -5.04 -3.30 -19.64
C ALA A 171 -4.09 -4.04 -18.68
N MET A 172 -2.92 -4.49 -19.16
CA MET A 172 -1.89 -5.09 -18.31
C MET A 172 -1.34 -4.10 -17.27
N HIS A 173 -1.21 -2.82 -17.65
CA HIS A 173 -0.82 -1.75 -16.74
C HIS A 173 -1.86 -1.53 -15.65
N HIS A 174 -3.15 -1.43 -16.01
CA HIS A 174 -4.24 -1.32 -15.04
C HIS A 174 -4.23 -2.51 -14.06
N GLU A 175 -4.11 -3.73 -14.58
CA GLU A 175 -4.04 -4.96 -13.78
C GLU A 175 -2.83 -4.93 -12.82
N ALA A 176 -1.64 -4.63 -13.32
CA ALA A 176 -0.45 -4.53 -12.47
C ALA A 176 -0.59 -3.44 -11.40
N CYS A 177 -1.18 -2.29 -11.73
CA CYS A 177 -1.48 -1.24 -10.75
C CYS A 177 -2.45 -1.70 -9.66
N HIS A 178 -3.51 -2.42 -10.03
CA HIS A 178 -4.49 -2.97 -9.10
C HIS A 178 -3.83 -3.94 -8.10
N GLU A 179 -3.08 -4.91 -8.60
CA GLU A 179 -2.38 -5.88 -7.75
C GLU A 179 -1.29 -5.24 -6.87
N LEU A 180 -0.61 -4.19 -7.39
CA LEU A 180 0.31 -3.39 -6.56
C LEU A 180 -0.43 -2.60 -5.47
N GLY A 181 -1.68 -2.21 -5.67
CA GLY A 181 -2.51 -1.62 -4.63
C GLY A 181 -2.69 -2.58 -3.45
N HIS A 182 -2.95 -3.86 -3.72
CA HIS A 182 -3.00 -4.90 -2.68
C HIS A 182 -1.64 -5.13 -2.00
N VAL A 183 -0.54 -5.15 -2.76
CA VAL A 183 0.83 -5.19 -2.21
C VAL A 183 1.01 -4.07 -1.18
N LEU A 184 0.54 -2.86 -1.51
CA LEU A 184 0.61 -1.65 -0.68
C LEU A 184 -0.43 -1.59 0.45
N GLY A 185 -1.37 -2.54 0.51
CA GLY A 185 -2.31 -2.69 1.64
C GLY A 185 -3.75 -2.30 1.34
N LEU A 186 -4.10 -1.94 0.10
CA LEU A 186 -5.48 -1.64 -0.29
C LEU A 186 -6.30 -2.91 -0.50
N ASP A 187 -7.57 -2.82 -0.17
CA ASP A 187 -8.57 -3.86 -0.43
C ASP A 187 -9.44 -3.47 -1.63
N ASP A 188 -10.17 -4.45 -2.17
CA ASP A 188 -11.03 -4.24 -3.33
C ASP A 188 -12.11 -3.20 -3.09
N GLN A 189 -12.50 -2.52 -4.17
CA GLN A 189 -13.65 -1.65 -4.23
C GLN A 189 -14.71 -2.23 -5.16
N GLU A 190 -15.98 -2.10 -4.80
CA GLU A 190 -17.09 -2.53 -5.66
C GLU A 190 -17.34 -1.56 -6.83
N SER A 191 -16.79 -0.34 -6.75
CA SER A 191 -17.03 0.72 -7.73
C SER A 191 -16.24 0.50 -9.02
N VAL A 192 -16.95 0.41 -10.15
CA VAL A 192 -16.32 0.41 -11.47
C VAL A 192 -15.69 1.77 -11.75
N GLY A 193 -14.49 1.76 -12.35
CA GLY A 193 -13.78 2.97 -12.76
C GLY A 193 -12.80 3.53 -11.72
N THR A 194 -12.66 2.88 -10.56
CA THR A 194 -11.53 3.08 -9.65
C THR A 194 -10.44 2.05 -9.93
N LEU A 195 -9.22 2.29 -9.43
CA LEU A 195 -8.10 1.39 -9.70
C LEU A 195 -8.25 0.05 -8.96
N MET A 196 -8.74 0.09 -7.73
CA MET A 196 -9.07 -1.07 -6.91
C MET A 196 -10.46 -1.63 -7.22
N GLY A 197 -11.11 -1.14 -8.28
CA GLY A 197 -12.41 -1.61 -8.74
C GLY A 197 -12.31 -2.83 -9.66
N PRO A 198 -13.45 -3.39 -10.10
CA PRO A 198 -13.46 -4.46 -11.10
C PRO A 198 -12.78 -4.03 -12.41
N LEU A 199 -11.89 -4.88 -12.93
CA LEU A 199 -11.13 -4.59 -14.15
C LEU A 199 -12.00 -4.66 -15.41
N ASP A 200 -12.04 -3.56 -16.16
CA ASP A 200 -12.58 -3.47 -17.52
C ASP A 200 -11.41 -3.31 -18.53
N PRO A 201 -11.07 -4.35 -19.32
CA PRO A 201 -9.98 -4.28 -20.30
C PRO A 201 -10.19 -3.23 -21.40
N GLU A 202 -11.43 -2.87 -21.70
CA GLU A 202 -11.77 -1.88 -22.72
C GLU A 202 -11.70 -0.45 -22.17
N ARG A 203 -11.71 -0.30 -20.84
CA ARG A 203 -11.66 0.99 -20.13
C ARG A 203 -10.65 0.96 -18.98
N PRO A 204 -9.36 0.77 -19.29
CA PRO A 204 -8.34 0.67 -18.26
C PRO A 204 -8.18 1.97 -17.48
N VAL A 205 -8.16 1.86 -16.15
CA VAL A 205 -7.84 2.97 -15.25
C VAL A 205 -6.32 3.12 -15.19
N ARG A 206 -5.83 4.34 -15.34
CA ARG A 206 -4.39 4.63 -15.53
C ARG A 206 -3.67 5.11 -14.28
N ARG A 207 -4.40 5.41 -13.20
CA ARG A 207 -3.83 5.93 -11.96
C ARG A 207 -4.77 5.67 -10.79
N PRO A 208 -4.24 5.54 -9.56
CA PRO A 208 -5.09 5.56 -8.39
C PRO A 208 -5.85 6.89 -8.32
N SER A 209 -7.06 6.82 -7.78
CA SER A 209 -7.82 7.98 -7.32
C SER A 209 -7.14 8.61 -6.11
N ASP A 210 -7.45 9.88 -5.86
CA ASP A 210 -6.90 10.62 -4.71
C ASP A 210 -7.19 9.88 -3.38
N ALA A 211 -8.37 9.25 -3.27
CA ALA A 211 -8.74 8.46 -2.09
C ALA A 211 -7.88 7.20 -1.93
N GLU A 212 -7.53 6.50 -3.02
CA GLU A 212 -6.67 5.32 -2.98
C GLU A 212 -5.23 5.68 -2.61
N SER A 213 -4.65 6.72 -3.23
CA SER A 213 -3.31 7.19 -2.88
C SER A 213 -3.26 7.72 -1.44
N GLN A 214 -4.25 8.53 -1.03
CA GLN A 214 -4.31 9.06 0.33
C GLN A 214 -4.44 7.94 1.37
N THR A 215 -5.25 6.91 1.12
CA THR A 215 -5.32 5.75 2.02
C THR A 215 -3.97 5.09 2.22
N VAL A 216 -3.21 4.84 1.14
CA VAL A 216 -1.87 4.27 1.27
C VAL A 216 -0.95 5.19 2.07
N GLU A 217 -1.01 6.50 1.83
CA GLU A 217 -0.19 7.47 2.57
C GLU A 217 -0.51 7.50 4.07
N GLU A 218 -1.79 7.48 4.45
CA GLU A 218 -2.22 7.52 5.85
C GLU A 218 -1.80 6.26 6.59
N VAL A 219 -2.06 5.07 6.02
CA VAL A 219 -1.61 3.78 6.58
C VAL A 219 -0.10 3.76 6.79
N ARG A 220 0.67 4.26 5.82
CA ARG A 220 2.13 4.33 5.90
C ARG A 220 2.61 5.42 6.84
N SER A 221 1.86 6.50 7.03
CA SER A 221 2.20 7.53 8.02
C SER A 221 2.03 6.97 9.42
N GLU A 222 0.87 6.37 9.70
CA GLU A 222 0.56 5.77 11.00
C GLU A 222 1.60 4.70 11.38
N ALA A 223 1.93 3.80 10.46
CA ALA A 223 2.95 2.78 10.73
C ALA A 223 4.35 3.39 10.96
N ARG A 224 4.70 4.52 10.32
CA ARG A 224 5.97 5.22 10.60
C ARG A 224 5.97 5.87 11.97
N ASP A 225 4.87 6.49 12.35
CA ASP A 225 4.73 7.14 13.66
C ASP A 225 4.83 6.10 14.78
N LEU A 226 4.15 4.96 14.63
CA LEU A 226 4.25 3.82 15.54
C LEU A 226 5.67 3.26 15.64
N LEU A 227 6.33 3.06 14.50
CA LEU A 227 7.70 2.55 14.45
C LEU A 227 8.66 3.53 15.16
N LYS A 228 8.53 4.82 14.87
CA LYS A 228 9.36 5.86 15.48
C LYS A 228 9.17 5.90 16.99
N GLN A 229 7.92 5.93 17.46
CA GLN A 229 7.61 5.95 18.89
C GLN A 229 8.18 4.73 19.61
N ALA A 230 7.99 3.52 19.06
CA ALA A 230 8.54 2.29 19.63
C ALA A 230 10.08 2.35 19.75
N GLN A 231 10.77 2.89 18.75
CA GLN A 231 12.23 3.02 18.75
C GLN A 231 12.73 4.10 19.73
N GLU A 232 11.99 5.19 19.90
CA GLU A 232 12.33 6.26 20.86
C GLU A 232 12.19 5.77 22.29
N ASP A 233 11.06 5.16 22.65
CA ASP A 233 10.82 4.61 24.00
C ASP A 233 11.85 3.54 24.37
N ALA A 234 12.19 2.64 23.43
CA ALA A 234 13.19 1.60 23.65
C ALA A 234 14.58 2.19 23.96
N ARG A 235 14.95 3.32 23.32
CA ARG A 235 16.22 4.02 23.58
C ARG A 235 16.23 4.69 24.94
N GLU A 236 15.13 5.32 25.34
CA GLU A 236 15.00 5.94 26.66
C GLU A 236 15.14 4.91 27.79
N ILE A 237 14.46 3.76 27.66
CA ILE A 237 14.56 2.66 28.63
C ILE A 237 15.99 2.11 28.70
N ALA A 238 16.68 2.02 27.56
CA ALA A 238 18.07 1.56 27.53
C ALA A 238 19.03 2.56 28.21
N ALA A 239 18.78 3.86 28.09
CA ALA A 239 19.61 4.92 28.69
C ALA A 239 19.45 5.04 30.21
N GLN A 240 18.35 4.52 30.77
CA GLN A 240 18.08 4.52 32.22
C GLN A 240 18.68 3.32 32.97
N LYS A 241 19.21 2.32 32.25
CA LYS A 241 19.82 1.11 32.81
C LYS A 241 21.34 1.23 32.87
#